data_AF-A0A3A1XVD1-F1
#
_entry.id   AF-A0A3A1XVD1-F1
#
_cell.length_a   1.000
_cell.length_b   1.000
_cell.length_c   1.000
_cell.angle_alpha   90.00
_cell.angle_beta   90.00
_cell.angle_gamma   90.00
#
_symmetry.space_group_name_H-M   'P 1'
#
loop_
_entity.id
_entity.type
_entity.pdbx_description
1 polymer ?
#
loop_
_entity_poly.entity_id
_entity_poly.type
_entity_poly.pdbx_seq_one_letter_code
_entity_poly.pdbx_strand_id
1 'polypeptide(L)' 'MAEIWDAYDKEFNKLKNIILVRGEPIPDGMYHLVGEVIV' A
#
# COMPACT_ATOMS: atom_id res chain seq x y z
N MET A 1 9.65 -14.87 2.68
CA MET A 1 9.98 -13.44 2.60
C MET A 1 8.66 -12.70 2.41
N ALA A 2 8.38 -11.69 3.23
CA ALA A 2 7.14 -10.92 3.13
C ALA A 2 7.23 -9.92 1.97
N GLU A 3 6.11 -9.66 1.30
CA GLU A 3 6.03 -8.69 0.19
C GLU A 3 5.98 -7.26 0.75
N ILE A 4 6.70 -6.33 0.12
CA ILE A 4 6.80 -4.93 0.56
C ILE A 4 6.00 -4.06 -0.42
N TRP A 5 5.26 -3.13 0.15
CA TRP A 5 4.33 -2.26 -0.55
C TRP A 5 4.62 -0.79 -0.27
N ASP A 6 4.41 0.03 -1.29
CA ASP A 6 4.37 1.47 -1.13
C ASP A 6 3.08 1.88 -0.40
N ALA A 7 3.19 2.86 0.50
CA ALA A 7 2.05 3.48 1.18
C ALA A 7 1.58 4.74 0.44
N TYR A 8 0.28 4.95 0.40
CA TYR A 8 -0.39 6.07 -0.23
C TYR A 8 -1.40 6.70 0.72
N ASP A 9 -1.70 7.98 0.55
CA ASP A 9 -2.89 8.59 1.12
C ASP A 9 -4.13 8.33 0.25
N LYS A 10 -5.30 8.80 0.73
CA LYS A 10 -6.58 8.66 0.02
C LYS A 10 -6.64 9.40 -1.32
N GLU A 11 -5.69 10.28 -1.60
CA GLU A 11 -5.60 11.11 -2.81
C GLU A 11 -4.59 10.50 -3.80
N PHE A 12 -4.14 9.27 -3.56
CA PHE A 12 -3.15 8.55 -4.37
C PHE A 12 -1.74 9.18 -4.34
N ASN A 13 -1.44 10.05 -3.37
CA ASN A 13 -0.08 10.52 -3.18
C ASN A 13 0.74 9.48 -2.44
N LYS A 14 1.90 9.13 -2.99
CA LYS A 14 2.85 8.23 -2.33
C LYS A 14 3.44 8.90 -1.08
N LEU A 15 3.32 8.23 0.07
CA LEU A 15 3.91 8.66 1.33
C LEU A 15 5.41 8.30 1.34
N LYS A 16 6.28 9.30 1.50
CA LYS A 16 7.73 9.09 1.46
C LYS A 16 8.21 8.35 2.70
N ASN A 17 9.16 7.42 2.50
CA ASN A 17 9.82 6.66 3.57
C ASN A 17 8.89 5.81 4.45
N ILE A 18 7.69 5.50 3.97
CA ILE A 18 6.78 4.55 4.61
C ILE A 18 6.70 3.30 3.75
N ILE A 19 6.88 2.15 4.38
CA ILE A 19 6.70 0.84 3.78
C ILE A 19 5.54 0.13 4.48
N LEU A 20 4.74 -0.58 3.72
CA LEU A 20 3.76 -1.53 4.23
C LEU A 20 4.27 -2.94 3.96
N VAL A 21 3.99 -3.87 4.86
CA VAL A 21 4.37 -5.28 4.69
C VAL A 21 3.09 -6.10 4.52
N ARG A 22 3.03 -6.89 3.44
CA ARG A 22 1.88 -7.74 3.17
C ARG A 22 1.63 -8.72 4.31
N GLY A 23 0.40 -8.73 4.80
CA GLY A 23 -0.03 -9.58 5.91
C GLY A 23 -0.05 -8.86 7.26
N GLU A 24 0.51 -7.65 7.34
CA GLU A 24 0.36 -6.78 8.50
C GLU A 24 -0.88 -5.86 8.34
N PRO A 25 -1.50 -5.43 9.45
CA PRO A 25 -2.53 -4.41 9.41
C PRO A 25 -2.03 -3.12 8.77
N ILE A 26 -2.78 -2.57 7.82
CA ILE A 26 -2.48 -1.25 7.25
C ILE A 26 -2.93 -0.18 8.26
N PRO A 27 -2.06 0.78 8.64
CA PRO A 27 -2.42 1.87 9.54
C PRO A 27 -3.53 2.77 8.98
N ASP A 28 -4.32 3.37 9.88
CA ASP A 28 -5.41 4.28 9.50
C ASP A 28 -4.92 5.44 8.62
N GLY A 29 -5.68 5.72 7.56
CA GLY A 29 -5.37 6.77 6.59
C GLY A 29 -4.27 6.41 5.58
N MET A 30 -3.72 5.20 5.63
CA MET A 30 -2.79 4.68 4.62
C MET A 30 -3.47 3.64 3.73
N TYR A 31 -2.98 3.56 2.51
CA TYR A 31 -3.51 2.68 1.47
C TYR A 31 -2.35 2.06 0.70
N HIS A 32 -2.54 0.83 0.21
CA HIS A 32 -1.68 0.23 -0.81
C HIS A 32 -2.46 0.15 -2.12
N LEU A 33 -1.79 0.36 -3.26
CA LEU A 33 -2.43 0.28 -4.58
C LEU A 33 -2.64 -1.18 -5.00
N VAL A 34 -3.85 -1.47 -5.47
CA VAL A 34 -4.20 -2.78 -6.05
C VAL A 34 -4.60 -2.60 -7.52
N GLY A 35 -4.37 -3.62 -8.33
CA GLY A 35 -4.79 -3.66 -9.73
C GLY A 35 -5.48 -4.98 -10.05
N GLU A 36 -6.55 -4.92 -10.82
CA GLU A 36 -7.26 -6.08 -11.36
C GLU A 36 -7.08 -6.11 -12.88
N VAL A 37 -6.79 -7.30 -13.43
CA VAL A 37 -6.67 -7.51 -14.88
C VAL A 37 -7.73 -8.51 -15.29
N ILE A 38 -8.58 -8.13 -16.23
CA ILE A 38 -9.66 -8.97 -16.77
C ILE A 38 -9.22 -9.46 -18.16
N VAL A 39 -9.33 -10.76 -18.40
CA VAL A 39 -8.93 -11.46 -19.64
C VAL A 39 -10.10 -12.22 -20.27
#